data_AF-A0A7C3SQ54-F1
#
_entry.id   AF-A0A7C3SQ54-F1
#
_cell.length_a   1.000
_cell.length_b   1.000
_cell.length_c   1.000
_cell.angle_alpha   90.00
_cell.angle_beta   90.00
_cell.angle_gamma   90.00
#
_symmetry.space_group_name_H-M   'P 1'
#
loop_
_entity.id
_entity.type
_entity.pdbx_description
1 polymer ?
#
loop_
_entity_poly.entity_id
_entity_poly.type
_entity_poly.pdbx_seq_one_letter_code
_entity_poly.pdbx_strand_id
1 'polypeptide(L)'
;MVKKCPACGFDNRDDANFCANCGASLAAPPTVKPVPAVRVVSPVAPPGPVRIPSPGMCYYHPNLPAAYICARCGRAICKDCAKFYNGLVLCPQCYALVAGPEYVPPPPTYAAPAPPPPTYAAPPPPPPTYPPARALWGFIISLIAGILIIINAAALLSAGFYATLAGIFPWITWFGAPPPWLLVVIGLILGIITCIGALLMILGYGTIGSVVVFPAAIISLVLGGGFVAGFVLGIVGGIMGMLGR
;
A
#
# COMPACT_ATOMS: atom_id res chain seq x y z
N MET A 1 24.41 -66.32 24.57
CA MET A 1 23.44 -67.27 23.99
C MET A 1 23.15 -66.80 22.56
N VAL A 2 22.30 -67.50 21.80
CA VAL A 2 21.86 -67.04 20.46
C VAL A 2 20.37 -67.31 20.36
N LYS A 3 19.60 -66.37 19.78
CA LYS A 3 18.17 -66.53 19.54
C LYS A 3 17.86 -66.77 18.07
N LYS A 4 17.09 -67.82 17.79
CA LYS A 4 16.66 -68.14 16.44
C LYS A 4 15.46 -67.29 16.04
N CYS A 5 15.54 -66.72 14.83
CA CYS A 5 14.40 -66.03 14.27
C CYS A 5 13.28 -67.03 13.93
N PRO A 6 12.04 -66.84 14.42
CA PRO A 6 10.93 -67.73 14.11
C PRO A 6 10.46 -67.61 12.66
N ALA A 7 10.83 -66.54 11.96
CA ALA A 7 10.42 -66.31 10.56
C ALA A 7 11.40 -66.91 9.54
N CYS A 8 12.71 -66.91 9.79
CA CYS A 8 13.71 -67.36 8.81
C CYS A 8 14.78 -68.33 9.36
N GLY A 9 14.76 -68.63 10.66
CA GLY A 9 15.69 -69.57 11.30
C GLY A 9 17.10 -69.03 11.56
N PHE A 10 17.40 -67.77 11.19
CA PHE A 10 18.72 -67.17 11.39
C PHE A 10 19.06 -66.95 12.87
N ASP A 11 20.32 -67.18 13.20
CA ASP A 11 20.90 -67.09 14.53
C ASP A 11 21.27 -65.63 14.85
N ASN A 12 20.46 -64.98 15.69
CA ASN A 12 20.65 -63.59 16.10
C ASN A 12 21.24 -63.51 17.51
N ARG A 13 21.94 -62.40 17.81
CA ARG A 13 22.38 -62.12 19.20
C ARG A 13 21.17 -62.02 20.13
N ASP A 14 21.34 -62.42 21.39
CA ASP A 14 20.24 -62.51 22.37
C ASP A 14 19.48 -61.20 22.59
N ASP A 15 20.17 -60.09 22.46
CA ASP A 15 19.69 -58.72 22.65
C ASP A 15 19.04 -58.11 21.39
N ALA A 16 19.00 -58.83 20.26
CA ALA A 16 18.53 -58.27 18.99
C ALA A 16 16.99 -58.08 18.93
N ASN A 17 16.45 -56.87 19.01
CA ASN A 17 14.99 -56.68 18.91
C ASN A 17 14.40 -57.08 17.55
N PHE A 18 15.23 -57.12 16.50
CA PHE A 18 14.86 -57.48 15.14
C PHE A 18 15.87 -58.48 14.56
N CYS A 19 15.43 -59.34 13.65
CA CYS A 19 16.31 -60.27 12.96
C CYS A 19 17.22 -59.55 11.96
N ALA A 20 18.54 -59.74 12.04
CA ALA A 20 19.51 -59.12 11.14
C ALA A 20 19.39 -59.59 9.68
N ASN A 21 18.86 -60.80 9.43
CA ASN A 21 18.70 -61.33 8.08
C ASN A 21 17.37 -60.94 7.41
N CYS A 22 16.23 -61.06 8.11
CA CYS A 22 14.90 -60.84 7.50
C CYS A 22 14.10 -59.65 8.07
N GLY A 23 14.59 -58.98 9.11
CA GLY A 23 13.92 -57.82 9.72
C GLY A 23 12.72 -58.13 10.63
N ALA A 24 12.33 -59.40 10.81
CA ALA A 24 11.22 -59.76 11.69
C ALA A 24 11.47 -59.35 13.15
N SER A 25 10.44 -58.82 13.83
CA SER A 25 10.52 -58.51 15.27
C SER A 25 10.70 -59.81 16.06
N LEU A 26 11.72 -59.82 16.91
CA LEU A 26 11.99 -60.90 17.87
C LEU A 26 11.49 -60.56 19.28
N ALA A 27 10.97 -59.34 19.47
CA ALA A 27 10.36 -58.92 20.72
C ALA A 27 8.94 -59.48 20.83
N ALA A 28 8.62 -60.12 21.97
CA ALA A 28 7.26 -60.53 22.28
C ALA A 28 6.34 -59.29 22.31
N PRO A 29 5.10 -59.37 21.77
CA PRO A 29 4.19 -58.25 21.79
C PRO A 29 3.90 -57.85 23.25
N PRO A 30 4.10 -56.58 23.64
CA PRO A 30 3.77 -56.15 24.99
C PRO A 30 2.26 -56.29 25.19
N THR A 31 1.87 -56.81 26.35
CA THR A 31 0.48 -56.88 26.81
C THR A 31 -0.11 -55.47 26.88
N VAL A 32 -0.88 -55.10 25.85
CA VAL A 32 -1.43 -53.75 25.69
C VAL A 32 -2.48 -53.51 26.78
N LYS A 33 -2.20 -52.56 27.69
CA LYS A 33 -3.23 -51.99 28.57
C LYS A 33 -4.28 -51.25 27.70
N PRO A 34 -5.59 -51.34 27.99
CA PRO A 34 -6.61 -50.72 27.16
C PRO A 34 -6.39 -49.21 27.05
N VAL A 35 -6.18 -48.73 25.84
CA VAL A 35 -6.05 -47.31 25.53
C VAL A 35 -7.45 -46.69 25.65
N PRO A 36 -7.65 -45.59 26.39
CA PRO A 36 -8.94 -44.92 26.46
C PRO A 36 -9.35 -44.45 25.06
N ALA A 37 -10.56 -44.83 24.65
CA ALA A 37 -11.13 -44.47 23.36
C ALA A 37 -11.36 -42.96 23.30
N VAL A 38 -10.39 -42.23 22.76
CA VAL A 38 -10.59 -40.84 22.34
C VAL A 38 -11.60 -40.88 21.20
N ARG A 39 -12.83 -40.43 21.47
CA ARG A 39 -13.83 -40.23 20.42
C ARG A 39 -13.28 -39.16 19.47
N VAL A 40 -12.86 -39.62 18.30
CA VAL A 40 -12.52 -38.73 17.19
C VAL A 40 -13.80 -38.01 16.82
N VAL A 41 -13.89 -36.71 17.14
CA VAL A 41 -14.99 -35.88 16.68
C VAL A 41 -14.82 -35.77 15.16
N SER A 42 -15.64 -36.50 14.42
CA SER A 42 -15.68 -36.38 12.96
C SER A 42 -15.97 -34.92 12.59
N PRO A 43 -15.17 -34.30 11.70
CA PRO A 43 -15.46 -32.95 11.24
C PRO A 43 -16.85 -32.90 10.60
N VAL A 44 -17.74 -32.06 11.13
CA VAL A 44 -19.01 -31.76 10.49
C VAL A 44 -18.71 -31.04 9.17
N ALA A 45 -19.04 -31.68 8.05
CA ALA A 45 -18.96 -31.05 6.74
C ALA A 45 -19.93 -29.85 6.69
N PRO A 46 -19.50 -28.65 6.28
CA PRO A 46 -20.41 -27.51 6.15
C PRO A 46 -21.51 -27.81 5.12
N PRO A 47 -22.78 -27.48 5.40
CA PRO A 47 -23.85 -27.63 4.43
C PRO A 47 -23.75 -26.49 3.41
N GLY A 48 -23.19 -26.77 2.24
CA GLY A 48 -23.26 -25.88 1.08
C GLY A 48 -21.94 -25.72 0.32
N PRO A 49 -22.01 -25.14 -0.90
CA PRO A 49 -20.82 -24.86 -1.68
C PRO A 49 -19.94 -23.87 -0.92
N VAL A 50 -18.79 -24.34 -0.46
CA VAL A 50 -17.76 -23.50 0.16
C VAL A 50 -17.27 -22.54 -0.91
N ARG A 51 -17.78 -21.30 -0.90
CA ARG A 51 -17.25 -20.22 -1.72
C ARG A 51 -15.87 -19.88 -1.16
N ILE A 52 -14.83 -20.40 -1.80
CA ILE A 52 -13.45 -20.04 -1.47
C ILE A 52 -13.24 -18.65 -2.08
N PRO A 53 -13.10 -17.58 -1.27
CA PRO A 53 -12.84 -16.25 -1.78
C PRO A 53 -11.49 -16.26 -2.51
N SER A 54 -11.36 -15.43 -3.54
CA SER A 54 -10.07 -15.20 -4.19
C SER A 54 -9.00 -14.86 -3.14
N PRO A 55 -7.77 -15.39 -3.24
CA PRO A 55 -6.71 -15.09 -2.29
C PRO A 55 -6.52 -13.59 -2.11
N GLY A 56 -6.50 -13.13 -0.86
CA GLY A 56 -6.32 -11.70 -0.52
C GLY A 56 -7.61 -10.89 -0.38
N MET A 57 -8.80 -11.46 -0.55
CA MET A 57 -10.08 -10.78 -0.30
C MET A 57 -10.68 -11.16 1.05
N CYS A 58 -11.48 -10.26 1.62
CA CYS A 58 -12.19 -10.50 2.87
C CYS A 58 -13.24 -11.61 2.68
N TYR A 59 -13.31 -12.53 3.64
CA TYR A 59 -14.26 -13.64 3.63
C TYR A 59 -15.72 -13.16 3.61
N TYR A 60 -16.04 -12.07 4.30
CA TYR A 60 -17.39 -11.50 4.37
C TYR A 60 -17.70 -10.53 3.23
N HIS A 61 -16.67 -9.91 2.65
CA HIS A 61 -16.81 -8.90 1.61
C HIS A 61 -15.87 -9.22 0.45
N PRO A 62 -16.37 -9.91 -0.60
CA PRO A 62 -15.55 -10.30 -1.75
C PRO A 62 -14.91 -9.13 -2.51
N ASN A 63 -15.41 -7.90 -2.29
CA ASN A 63 -14.92 -6.67 -2.94
C ASN A 63 -13.91 -5.89 -2.09
N LEU A 64 -13.65 -6.28 -0.84
CA LEU A 64 -12.69 -5.60 0.03
C LEU A 64 -11.43 -6.47 0.23
N PRO A 65 -10.22 -5.87 0.17
CA PRO A 65 -8.99 -6.61 0.43
C PRO A 65 -8.89 -7.00 1.90
N ALA A 66 -8.41 -8.22 2.16
CA ALA A 66 -8.11 -8.69 3.50
C ALA A 66 -6.82 -8.02 4.01
N ALA A 67 -6.87 -7.54 5.25
CA ALA A 67 -5.72 -6.94 5.93
C ALA A 67 -5.19 -7.83 7.06
N TYR A 68 -6.03 -8.71 7.60
CA TYR A 68 -5.69 -9.58 8.73
C TYR A 68 -6.15 -11.02 8.49
N ILE A 69 -5.55 -11.94 9.24
CA ILE A 69 -5.93 -13.37 9.28
C ILE A 69 -6.44 -13.65 10.70
N CYS A 70 -7.63 -14.24 10.82
CA CYS A 70 -8.19 -14.61 12.11
C CYS A 70 -7.30 -15.65 12.81
N ALA A 71 -6.80 -15.35 14.00
CA ALA A 71 -5.91 -16.21 14.76
C ALA A 71 -6.54 -17.55 15.19
N ARG A 72 -7.88 -17.65 15.20
CA ARG A 72 -8.60 -18.85 15.62
C ARG A 72 -9.02 -19.76 14.48
N CYS A 73 -9.47 -19.21 13.35
CA CYS A 73 -10.03 -20.00 12.23
C CYS A 73 -9.31 -19.80 10.88
N GLY A 74 -8.30 -18.94 10.80
CA GLY A 74 -7.52 -18.72 9.59
C GLY A 74 -8.21 -17.94 8.47
N ARG A 75 -9.44 -17.46 8.66
CA ARG A 75 -10.15 -16.67 7.63
C ARG A 75 -9.48 -15.31 7.41
N ALA A 76 -9.36 -14.92 6.15
CA ALA A 76 -8.91 -13.60 5.73
C ALA A 76 -10.03 -12.56 5.96
N ILE A 77 -9.70 -11.45 6.61
CA ILE A 77 -10.67 -10.42 7.04
C ILE A 77 -10.14 -9.01 6.72
N CYS A 78 -11.04 -8.12 6.29
CA CYS A 78 -10.72 -6.69 6.10
C CYS A 78 -10.58 -5.97 7.44
N LYS A 79 -10.13 -4.71 7.39
CA LYS A 79 -9.96 -3.86 8.58
C LYS A 79 -11.25 -3.69 9.37
N ASP A 80 -12.39 -3.57 8.68
CA ASP A 80 -13.69 -3.31 9.32
C ASP A 80 -14.27 -4.54 10.03
N CYS A 81 -13.97 -5.74 9.53
CA CYS A 81 -14.43 -6.99 10.14
C CYS A 81 -13.54 -7.47 11.29
N ALA A 82 -12.35 -6.90 11.47
CA ALA A 82 -11.39 -7.34 12.47
C ALA A 82 -11.83 -6.94 13.89
N LYS A 83 -11.82 -7.91 14.81
CA LYS A 83 -12.03 -7.68 16.25
C LYS A 83 -10.74 -8.00 16.98
N PHE A 84 -10.25 -7.04 17.75
CA PHE A 84 -9.06 -7.21 18.57
C PHE A 84 -9.47 -7.65 19.96
N TYR A 85 -9.00 -8.81 20.40
CA TYR A 85 -9.27 -9.34 21.74
C TYR A 85 -7.99 -9.90 22.32
N ASN A 86 -7.56 -9.34 23.45
CA ASN A 86 -6.36 -9.79 24.17
C ASN A 86 -5.10 -9.91 23.26
N GLY A 87 -4.90 -8.92 22.37
CA GLY A 87 -3.78 -8.89 21.42
C GLY A 87 -3.94 -9.79 20.18
N LEU A 88 -4.99 -10.59 20.08
CA LEU A 88 -5.28 -11.42 18.92
C LEU A 88 -6.31 -10.77 18.00
N VAL A 89 -6.16 -10.97 16.69
CA VAL A 89 -7.17 -10.57 15.70
C VAL A 89 -8.12 -11.74 15.46
N LEU A 90 -9.40 -11.52 15.72
CA LEU A 90 -10.47 -12.50 15.57
C LEU A 90 -11.51 -12.02 14.55
N CYS A 91 -12.11 -12.96 13.83
CA CYS A 91 -13.29 -12.67 13.02
C CYS A 91 -14.55 -12.58 13.90
N PRO A 92 -15.64 -11.95 13.44
CA PRO A 92 -16.84 -11.72 14.25
C PRO A 92 -17.43 -13.00 14.87
N GLN A 93 -17.43 -14.10 14.11
CA GLN A 93 -17.92 -15.41 14.57
C GLN A 93 -17.04 -16.01 15.68
N CYS A 94 -15.71 -15.95 15.52
CA CYS A 94 -14.79 -16.45 16.54
C CYS A 94 -14.75 -15.55 17.77
N TYR A 95 -14.94 -14.23 17.59
CA TYR A 95 -15.01 -13.26 18.68
C TYR A 95 -16.24 -13.49 19.55
N ALA A 96 -17.43 -13.68 18.97
CA ALA A 96 -18.66 -13.96 19.72
C ALA A 96 -18.54 -15.20 20.63
N LEU A 97 -17.79 -16.21 20.18
CA LEU A 97 -17.53 -17.42 20.96
C LEU A 97 -16.52 -17.24 22.11
N VAL A 98 -15.70 -16.18 22.08
CA VAL A 98 -14.65 -15.91 23.09
C VAL A 98 -15.07 -14.81 24.05
N ALA A 99 -15.80 -13.81 23.56
CA ALA A 99 -16.30 -12.69 24.36
C ALA A 99 -17.38 -13.10 25.37
N GLY A 100 -17.95 -14.31 25.24
CA GLY A 100 -19.05 -14.79 26.09
C GLY A 100 -20.34 -13.99 25.89
N PRO A 101 -21.46 -14.38 26.53
CA PRO A 101 -22.56 -13.44 26.72
C PRO A 101 -21.99 -12.27 27.51
N GLU A 102 -22.09 -11.09 26.92
CA GLU A 102 -21.73 -9.83 27.55
C GLU A 102 -22.31 -9.84 28.98
N TYR A 103 -21.42 -9.83 29.98
CA TYR A 103 -21.84 -9.53 31.34
C TYR A 103 -22.43 -8.14 31.27
N VAL A 104 -23.75 -8.06 31.17
CA VAL A 104 -24.49 -6.83 31.41
C VAL A 104 -24.42 -6.66 32.92
N PRO A 105 -23.57 -5.76 33.46
CA PRO A 105 -23.58 -5.51 34.88
C PRO A 105 -25.00 -5.13 35.30
N PRO A 106 -25.50 -5.60 36.46
CA PRO A 106 -26.76 -5.09 37.00
C PRO A 106 -26.68 -3.56 37.07
N PRO A 107 -27.79 -2.84 36.80
CA PRO A 107 -27.79 -1.38 36.85
C PRO A 107 -27.27 -0.96 38.24
N PRO A 108 -26.23 -0.10 38.29
CA PRO A 108 -25.67 0.31 39.57
C PRO A 108 -26.74 1.02 40.38
N THR A 109 -26.94 0.61 41.63
CA THR A 109 -27.66 1.42 42.61
C THR A 109 -26.80 2.64 42.90
N TYR A 110 -27.12 3.76 42.26
CA TYR A 110 -26.36 4.99 42.37
C TYR A 110 -26.47 5.55 43.79
N ALA A 111 -25.42 5.39 44.59
CA ALA A 111 -25.06 6.43 45.55
C ALA A 111 -24.69 7.69 44.75
N ALA A 112 -25.07 8.86 45.28
CA ALA A 112 -24.90 10.15 44.61
C ALA A 112 -23.48 10.30 44.03
N PRO A 113 -23.31 10.66 42.74
CA PRO A 113 -22.00 10.70 42.11
C PRO A 113 -21.11 11.76 42.75
N ALA A 114 -19.91 11.34 43.16
CA ALA A 114 -18.81 12.27 43.41
C ALA A 114 -18.49 13.02 42.09
N PRO A 115 -18.05 14.29 42.16
CA PRO A 115 -17.69 15.05 40.96
C PRO A 115 -16.58 14.29 40.20
N PRO A 116 -16.72 14.11 38.87
CA PRO A 116 -15.76 13.34 38.10
C PRO A 116 -14.38 14.01 38.15
N PRO A 117 -13.29 13.22 38.22
CA PRO A 117 -11.95 13.75 38.02
C PRO A 117 -11.87 14.40 36.63
N PRO A 118 -11.06 15.47 36.45
CA PRO A 118 -10.89 16.09 35.15
C PRO A 118 -10.38 15.02 34.17
N THR A 119 -11.24 14.63 33.24
CA THR A 119 -10.92 13.67 32.19
C THR A 119 -9.99 14.38 31.20
N TYR A 120 -8.70 14.15 31.33
CA TYR A 120 -7.75 14.53 30.28
C TYR A 120 -8.12 13.70 29.06
N ALA A 121 -8.68 14.34 28.04
CA ALA A 121 -8.99 13.70 26.78
C ALA A 121 -7.70 13.07 26.25
N ALA A 122 -7.72 11.75 26.02
CA ALA A 122 -6.61 11.08 25.36
C ALA A 122 -6.35 11.79 24.02
N PRO A 123 -5.10 12.12 23.68
CA PRO A 123 -4.80 12.76 22.41
C PRO A 123 -5.32 11.87 21.27
N PRO A 124 -5.97 12.45 20.24
CA PRO A 124 -6.52 11.68 19.14
C PRO A 124 -5.43 10.85 18.47
N PRO A 125 -5.74 9.62 18.02
CA PRO A 125 -4.77 8.78 17.32
C PRO A 125 -4.22 9.52 16.10
N PRO A 126 -2.93 9.32 15.77
CA PRO A 126 -2.34 9.97 14.61
C PRO A 126 -3.11 9.56 13.34
N PRO A 127 -3.37 10.50 12.43
CA PRO A 127 -4.09 10.20 11.21
C PRO A 127 -3.32 9.15 10.38
N PRO A 128 -4.02 8.24 9.68
CA PRO A 128 -3.38 7.26 8.82
C PRO A 128 -2.52 7.96 7.75
N THR A 129 -1.22 7.69 7.76
CA THR A 129 -0.28 8.17 6.75
C THR A 129 -0.41 7.30 5.50
N TYR A 130 -1.13 7.78 4.49
CA TYR A 130 -1.15 7.15 3.18
C TYR A 130 0.17 7.47 2.44
N PRO A 131 0.75 6.52 1.68
CA PRO A 131 1.85 6.86 0.78
C PRO A 131 1.36 7.94 -0.21
N PRO A 132 2.17 8.98 -0.49
CA PRO A 132 1.75 10.06 -1.37
C PRO A 132 1.36 9.49 -2.73
N ALA A 133 0.15 9.78 -3.20
CA ALA A 133 -0.29 9.40 -4.53
C ALA A 133 0.71 9.96 -5.55
N ARG A 134 1.26 9.10 -6.42
CA ARG A 134 2.13 9.56 -7.50
C ARG A 134 1.28 10.36 -8.49
N ALA A 135 1.56 11.65 -8.61
CA ALA A 135 0.88 12.55 -9.53
C ALA A 135 1.42 12.36 -10.96
N LEU A 136 1.07 11.24 -11.59
CA LEU A 136 1.59 10.83 -12.88
C LEU A 136 1.10 11.74 -14.01
N TRP A 137 -0.14 12.22 -13.95
CA TRP A 137 -0.67 13.15 -14.94
C TRP A 137 -0.07 14.54 -14.77
N GLY A 138 0.04 15.03 -13.53
CA GLY A 138 0.77 16.25 -13.22
C GLY A 138 2.20 16.23 -13.77
N PHE A 139 2.91 15.11 -13.61
CA PHE A 139 4.24 14.89 -14.18
C PHE A 139 4.26 15.00 -15.71
N ILE A 140 3.45 14.22 -16.42
CA ILE A 140 3.47 14.16 -17.90
C ILE A 140 3.16 15.55 -18.49
N ILE A 141 2.12 16.20 -17.98
CA ILE A 141 1.67 17.49 -18.50
C ILE A 141 2.73 18.58 -18.23
N SER A 142 3.31 18.60 -17.02
CA SER A 142 4.34 19.58 -16.65
C SER A 142 5.64 19.37 -17.42
N LEU A 143 6.00 18.12 -17.72
CA LEU A 143 7.17 17.80 -18.53
C LEU A 143 7.01 18.30 -19.97
N ILE A 144 5.85 18.07 -20.57
CA ILE A 144 5.54 18.57 -21.92
C ILE A 144 5.58 20.10 -21.93
N ALA A 145 4.99 20.76 -20.92
CA ALA A 145 5.05 22.20 -20.78
C ALA A 145 6.48 22.74 -20.72
N GLY A 146 7.35 22.14 -19.88
CA GLY A 146 8.76 22.52 -19.77
C GLY A 146 9.53 22.39 -21.10
N ILE A 147 9.30 21.30 -21.84
CA ILE A 147 9.91 21.08 -23.16
C ILE A 147 9.45 22.16 -24.16
N LEU A 148 8.16 22.50 -24.17
CA LEU A 148 7.62 23.54 -25.05
C LEU A 148 8.19 24.94 -24.74
N ILE A 149 8.39 25.25 -23.45
CA ILE A 149 9.05 26.49 -23.03
C ILE A 149 10.49 26.54 -23.55
N ILE A 150 11.24 25.44 -23.44
CA ILE A 150 12.63 25.34 -23.95
C ILE A 150 12.67 25.51 -25.47
N ILE A 151 11.77 24.84 -26.20
CA ILE A 151 11.70 24.94 -27.66
C ILE A 151 11.40 26.38 -28.10
N ASN A 152 10.46 27.06 -27.44
CA ASN A 152 10.15 28.47 -27.73
C ASN A 152 11.32 29.41 -27.42
N ALA A 153 12.03 29.17 -26.31
CA ALA A 153 13.23 29.93 -25.97
C ALA A 153 14.32 29.77 -27.02
N ALA A 154 14.53 28.55 -27.55
CA ALA A 154 15.44 28.30 -28.65
C ALA A 154 14.95 28.94 -29.97
N ALA A 155 13.64 28.89 -30.24
CA ALA A 155 13.06 29.47 -31.46
C ALA A 155 13.22 31.00 -31.53
N LEU A 156 13.29 31.70 -30.39
CA LEU A 156 13.58 33.14 -30.32
C LEU A 156 14.96 33.53 -30.90
N LEU A 157 15.87 32.58 -31.12
CA LEU A 157 17.13 32.82 -31.84
C LEU A 157 16.92 33.08 -33.33
N SER A 158 15.79 32.64 -33.90
CA SER A 158 15.43 32.91 -35.30
C SER A 158 14.79 34.28 -35.43
N ALA A 159 15.36 35.14 -36.30
CA ALA A 159 14.83 36.49 -36.54
C ALA A 159 13.39 36.49 -37.08
N GLY A 160 13.05 35.52 -37.96
CA GLY A 160 11.69 35.41 -38.50
C GLY A 160 10.67 34.99 -37.43
N PHE A 161 11.06 34.07 -36.55
CA PHE A 161 10.21 33.67 -35.43
C PHE A 161 10.06 34.80 -34.42
N TYR A 162 11.15 35.49 -34.07
CA TYR A 162 11.12 36.67 -33.21
C TYR A 162 10.19 37.75 -33.76
N ALA A 163 10.25 38.07 -35.05
CA ALA A 163 9.37 39.06 -35.66
C ALA A 163 7.89 38.65 -35.57
N THR A 164 7.60 37.37 -35.80
CA THR A 164 6.25 36.81 -35.66
C THR A 164 5.76 36.91 -34.22
N LEU A 165 6.61 36.54 -33.26
CA LEU A 165 6.27 36.57 -31.84
C LEU A 165 6.11 38.00 -31.31
N ALA A 166 6.95 38.93 -31.76
CA ALA A 166 6.86 40.36 -31.43
C ALA A 166 5.58 41.00 -31.98
N GLY A 167 5.06 40.52 -33.12
CA GLY A 167 3.77 40.93 -33.66
C GLY A 167 2.58 40.49 -32.80
N ILE A 168 2.68 39.34 -32.13
CA ILE A 168 1.65 38.82 -31.21
C ILE A 168 1.81 39.41 -29.80
N PHE A 169 3.06 39.56 -29.35
CA PHE A 169 3.44 39.99 -28.01
C PHE A 169 4.38 41.20 -28.08
N PRO A 170 3.86 42.43 -28.19
CA PRO A 170 4.66 43.64 -28.45
C PRO A 170 5.74 43.93 -27.39
N TRP A 171 5.51 43.53 -26.13
CA TRP A 171 6.47 43.74 -25.04
C TRP A 171 7.78 42.97 -25.20
N ILE A 172 7.83 41.93 -26.05
CA ILE A 172 9.06 41.19 -26.34
C ILE A 172 10.14 42.12 -26.91
N THR A 173 9.73 43.16 -27.64
CA THR A 173 10.64 44.16 -28.22
C THR A 173 11.32 45.05 -27.18
N TRP A 174 10.76 45.16 -25.96
CA TRP A 174 11.37 45.93 -24.87
C TRP A 174 12.69 45.33 -24.39
N PHE A 175 12.92 44.05 -24.67
CA PHE A 175 14.11 43.31 -24.25
C PHE A 175 15.25 43.34 -25.28
N GLY A 176 15.13 44.16 -26.33
CA GLY A 176 16.16 44.39 -27.33
C GLY A 176 15.91 43.70 -28.67
N ALA A 177 16.80 44.00 -29.63
CA ALA A 177 16.78 43.44 -30.98
C ALA A 177 17.15 41.95 -30.99
N PRO A 178 16.75 41.19 -32.03
CA PRO A 178 17.08 39.78 -32.14
C PRO A 178 18.58 39.56 -32.36
N PRO A 179 19.19 38.54 -31.70
CA PRO A 179 18.58 37.63 -30.74
C PRO A 179 18.46 38.27 -29.33
N PRO A 180 17.28 38.20 -28.67
CA PRO A 180 17.11 38.72 -27.32
C PRO A 180 17.69 37.74 -26.29
N TRP A 181 19.02 37.74 -26.12
CA TRP A 181 19.76 36.82 -25.25
C TRP A 181 19.15 36.66 -23.85
N LEU A 182 18.54 37.71 -23.29
CA LEU A 182 18.00 37.73 -21.93
C LEU A 182 16.74 36.87 -21.87
N LEU A 183 15.86 37.01 -22.86
CA LEU A 183 14.66 36.19 -22.98
C LEU A 183 15.02 34.72 -23.26
N VAL A 184 16.05 34.47 -24.07
CA VAL A 184 16.53 33.10 -24.32
C VAL A 184 17.02 32.46 -23.01
N VAL A 185 17.88 33.16 -22.26
CA VAL A 185 18.41 32.66 -20.98
C VAL A 185 17.31 32.45 -19.95
N ILE A 186 16.40 33.42 -19.76
CA ILE A 186 15.27 33.30 -18.84
C ILE A 186 14.39 32.10 -19.25
N GLY A 187 14.11 31.93 -20.54
CA GLY A 187 13.29 30.82 -21.03
C GLY A 187 13.90 29.46 -20.80
N LEU A 188 15.22 29.31 -21.02
CA LEU A 188 15.92 28.07 -20.71
C LEU A 188 15.92 27.76 -19.21
N ILE A 189 16.16 28.76 -18.37
CA ILE A 189 16.13 28.61 -16.91
C ILE A 189 14.73 28.18 -16.45
N LEU A 190 13.68 28.88 -16.87
CA LEU A 190 12.29 28.54 -16.50
C LEU A 190 11.89 27.17 -17.03
N GLY A 191 12.28 26.81 -18.25
CA GLY A 191 12.03 25.49 -18.82
C GLY A 191 12.68 24.37 -18.02
N ILE A 192 13.96 24.53 -17.63
CA ILE A 192 14.69 23.57 -16.80
C ILE A 192 14.07 23.46 -15.40
N ILE A 193 13.73 24.59 -14.77
CA ILE A 193 13.04 24.61 -13.47
C ILE A 193 11.71 23.85 -13.55
N THR A 194 10.95 24.05 -14.63
CA THR A 194 9.68 23.35 -14.86
C THR A 194 9.88 21.84 -15.04
N CYS A 195 10.91 21.42 -15.80
CA CYS A 195 11.27 20.01 -15.95
C CYS A 195 11.70 19.37 -14.62
N ILE A 196 12.49 20.08 -13.79
CA ILE A 196 12.88 19.62 -12.45
C ILE A 196 11.65 19.50 -11.56
N GLY A 197 10.76 20.49 -11.58
CA GLY A 197 9.50 20.46 -10.84
C GLY A 197 8.61 19.28 -11.23
N ALA A 198 8.54 18.94 -12.52
CA ALA A 198 7.87 17.74 -13.00
C ALA A 198 8.52 16.46 -12.43
N LEU A 199 9.85 16.34 -12.48
CA LEU A 199 10.58 15.20 -11.90
C LEU A 199 10.34 15.04 -10.39
N LEU A 200 10.20 16.14 -9.65
CA LEU A 200 9.85 16.07 -8.23
C LEU A 200 8.47 15.43 -7.99
N MET A 201 7.53 15.58 -8.92
CA MET A 201 6.19 14.97 -8.81
C MET A 201 6.24 13.43 -8.88
N ILE A 202 7.13 12.86 -9.71
CA ILE A 202 7.27 11.40 -9.81
C ILE A 202 8.05 10.79 -8.64
N LEU A 203 8.91 11.58 -8.00
CA LEU A 203 9.70 11.18 -6.82
C LEU A 203 8.90 11.20 -5.50
N GLY A 204 7.63 11.58 -5.54
CA GLY A 204 6.75 11.62 -4.36
C GLY A 204 6.66 13.00 -3.68
N TYR A 205 7.31 14.02 -4.25
CA TYR A 205 7.26 15.41 -3.78
C TYR A 205 6.27 16.26 -4.63
N GLY A 206 5.07 15.73 -4.88
CA GLY A 206 4.08 16.34 -5.78
C GLY A 206 3.69 17.79 -5.44
N THR A 207 3.54 18.11 -4.15
CA THR A 207 3.24 19.47 -3.68
C THR A 207 4.40 20.43 -3.92
N ILE A 208 5.64 20.00 -3.65
CA ILE A 208 6.84 20.82 -3.89
C ILE A 208 7.01 21.04 -5.39
N GLY A 209 6.86 19.98 -6.20
CA GLY A 209 6.94 20.06 -7.66
C GLY A 209 5.91 21.03 -8.24
N SER A 210 4.66 20.98 -7.79
CA SER A 210 3.60 21.87 -8.28
C SER A 210 3.79 23.32 -7.86
N VAL A 211 4.25 23.58 -6.63
CA VAL A 211 4.59 24.93 -6.15
C VAL A 211 5.73 25.55 -6.96
N VAL A 212 6.65 24.74 -7.51
CA VAL A 212 7.72 25.23 -8.39
C VAL A 212 7.22 25.44 -9.83
N VAL A 213 6.47 24.48 -10.38
CA VAL A 213 5.98 24.51 -11.78
C VAL A 213 5.00 25.66 -12.02
N PHE A 214 4.07 25.90 -11.10
CA PHE A 214 2.99 26.88 -11.29
C PHE A 214 3.49 28.33 -11.51
N PRO A 215 4.33 28.92 -10.64
CA PRO A 215 4.86 30.26 -10.88
C PRO A 215 5.83 30.29 -12.07
N ALA A 216 6.62 29.24 -12.30
CA ALA A 216 7.51 29.16 -13.47
C ALA A 216 6.71 29.22 -14.77
N ALA A 217 5.58 28.51 -14.85
CA ALA A 217 4.65 28.55 -15.97
C ALA A 217 4.06 29.96 -16.15
N ILE A 218 3.62 30.62 -15.08
CA ILE A 218 3.08 31.99 -15.15
C ILE A 218 4.13 32.98 -15.67
N ILE A 219 5.35 32.93 -15.12
CA ILE A 219 6.44 33.84 -15.53
C ILE A 219 6.85 33.57 -16.99
N SER A 220 6.73 32.33 -17.47
CA SER A 220 7.02 31.99 -18.88
C SER A 220 6.16 32.76 -19.89
N LEU A 221 5.00 33.29 -19.48
CA LEU A 221 4.11 34.09 -20.34
C LEU A 221 4.80 35.35 -20.88
N VAL A 222 5.74 35.91 -20.11
CA VAL A 222 6.57 37.07 -20.54
C VAL A 222 7.35 36.74 -21.83
N LEU A 223 7.70 35.47 -22.05
CA LEU A 223 8.43 34.97 -23.22
C LEU A 223 7.52 34.52 -24.36
N GLY A 224 6.20 34.69 -24.24
CA GLY A 224 5.21 34.06 -25.11
C GLY A 224 4.83 32.63 -24.70
N GLY A 225 5.17 32.22 -23.47
CA GLY A 225 4.60 31.05 -22.78
C GLY A 225 5.05 29.66 -23.24
N GLY A 226 5.98 29.53 -24.19
CA GLY A 226 6.26 28.22 -24.78
C GLY A 226 5.23 27.80 -25.84
N PHE A 227 4.58 28.77 -26.50
CA PHE A 227 3.21 28.70 -27.03
C PHE A 227 2.17 28.80 -25.90
N VAL A 228 1.05 29.47 -26.15
CA VAL A 228 -0.10 29.54 -25.20
C VAL A 228 -0.43 28.15 -24.63
N ALA A 229 -0.22 27.08 -25.41
CA ALA A 229 -0.30 25.70 -24.98
C ALA A 229 0.68 25.31 -23.84
N GLY A 230 1.96 25.67 -23.92
CA GLY A 230 2.95 25.36 -22.87
C GLY A 230 2.58 25.98 -21.52
N PHE A 231 2.14 27.23 -21.53
CA PHE A 231 1.60 27.92 -20.34
C PHE A 231 0.37 27.22 -19.77
N VAL A 232 -0.65 26.95 -20.60
CA VAL A 232 -1.90 26.31 -20.15
C VAL A 232 -1.61 24.92 -19.60
N LEU A 233 -0.78 24.13 -20.27
CA LEU A 233 -0.34 22.82 -19.79
C LEU A 233 0.43 22.96 -18.48
N GLY A 234 1.31 23.94 -18.34
CA GLY A 234 2.03 24.19 -17.08
C GLY A 234 1.11 24.48 -15.90
N ILE A 235 0.07 25.29 -16.09
CA ILE A 235 -0.95 25.55 -15.06
C ILE A 235 -1.73 24.28 -14.73
N VAL A 236 -2.25 23.58 -15.73
CA VAL A 236 -3.06 22.37 -15.55
C VAL A 236 -2.23 21.28 -14.86
N GLY A 237 -0.99 21.07 -15.30
CA GLY A 237 -0.04 20.15 -14.70
C GLY A 237 0.29 20.50 -13.24
N GLY A 238 0.49 21.79 -12.94
CA GLY A 238 0.69 22.26 -11.57
C GLY A 238 -0.51 21.98 -10.67
N ILE A 239 -1.73 22.26 -11.14
CA ILE A 239 -2.97 21.99 -10.37
C ILE A 239 -3.17 20.50 -10.17
N MET A 240 -2.98 19.68 -11.20
CA MET A 240 -3.07 18.22 -11.10
C MET A 240 -2.03 17.64 -10.13
N GLY A 241 -0.82 18.19 -10.13
CA GLY A 241 0.22 17.86 -9.16
C GLY A 241 -0.20 18.12 -7.71
N MET A 242 -0.87 19.25 -7.44
CA MET A 242 -1.41 19.56 -6.11
C MET A 242 -2.55 18.62 -5.70
N LEU A 243 -3.36 18.17 -6.66
CA LEU A 243 -4.47 17.23 -6.43
C LEU A 243 -4.00 15.77 -6.29
N GLY A 244 -2.71 15.49 -6.48
CA GLY A 244 -2.15 14.14 -6.42
C GLY A 244 -2.57 13.25 -7.60
N ARG A 245 -2.85 13.85 -8.76
CA ARG A 245 -3.31 13.15 -9.98
C ARG A 245 -2.27 13.19 -11.09
#